data_AF-A0A453C0B1-F1
#
_entry.id   AF-A0A453C0B1-F1
#
_cell.length_a   1.000
_cell.length_b   1.000
_cell.length_c   1.000
_cell.angle_alpha   90.00
_cell.angle_beta   90.00
_cell.angle_gamma   90.00
#
_symmetry.space_group_name_H-M   'P 1'
#
loop_
_entity.id
_entity.type
_entity.pdbx_description
1 polymer ?
#
loop_
_entity_poly.entity_id
_entity_poly.type
_entity_poly.pdbx_seq_one_letter_code
_entity_poly.pdbx_strand_id
1 'polypeptide(L)'
;MPKTKKCLEDIDCFIRENHPKECGIIYCLSRMDCEKVAEKLREYGHQASHYHGNMEPSDRAAVQRLWSMDKINIICATVAFGMGINKPDVRFVIHHSLPKSIEGYHQECGRAGRDGQRSSCVLYYNYSDYIRVKHMITQGSAEQVRSSSSSSHGQALATHKENLLCMVSYCENDVDCRRLLQLIHFGETFDPSHCSKTCDNCKKGLRWIEKDVTNIAKQLVGA
;
A
#
# COMPACT_ATOMS: atom_id res chain seq x y z
N MET A 1 7.17 -6.44 2.74
CA MET A 1 7.93 -7.32 1.83
C MET A 1 8.88 -6.48 1.00
N PRO A 2 10.15 -6.90 0.78
CA PRO A 2 11.05 -6.20 -0.13
C PRO A 2 10.51 -6.23 -1.56
N LYS A 3 10.52 -5.08 -2.25
CA LYS A 3 10.12 -4.98 -3.66
C LYS A 3 11.35 -5.13 -4.55
N THR A 4 11.46 -6.31 -5.16
CA THR A 4 12.55 -6.67 -6.07
C THR A 4 12.12 -6.51 -7.53
N LYS A 5 13.03 -6.79 -8.48
CA LYS A 5 12.70 -6.88 -9.92
C LYS A 5 11.68 -7.99 -10.22
N LYS A 6 11.56 -8.98 -9.34
CA LYS A 6 10.65 -10.13 -9.44
C LYS A 6 9.32 -9.92 -8.72
N CYS A 7 9.02 -8.69 -8.28
CA CYS A 7 7.83 -8.37 -7.49
C CYS A 7 6.52 -8.94 -8.09
N LEU A 8 6.34 -8.90 -9.41
CA LEU A 8 5.12 -9.43 -10.05
C LEU A 8 5.05 -10.96 -10.03
N GLU A 9 6.20 -11.64 -10.07
CA GLU A 9 6.30 -13.09 -9.92
C GLU A 9 6.02 -13.47 -8.46
N ASP A 10 6.57 -12.71 -7.50
CA ASP A 10 6.31 -12.88 -6.08
C ASP A 10 4.81 -12.70 -5.75
N ILE A 11 4.15 -11.71 -6.39
CA ILE A 11 2.69 -11.50 -6.27
C ILE A 11 1.92 -12.69 -6.86
N ASP A 12 2.28 -13.17 -8.05
CA ASP A 12 1.64 -14.36 -8.66
C ASP A 12 1.73 -15.58 -7.75
N CYS A 13 2.94 -15.91 -7.28
CA CYS A 13 3.16 -17.01 -6.35
C CYS A 13 2.32 -16.86 -5.08
N PHE A 14 2.35 -15.67 -4.46
CA PHE A 14 1.56 -15.39 -3.26
C PHE A 14 0.06 -15.65 -3.48
N ILE A 15 -0.51 -15.15 -4.59
CA ILE A 15 -1.94 -15.31 -4.88
C ILE A 15 -2.26 -16.78 -5.13
N ARG A 16 -1.44 -17.50 -5.89
CA ARG A 16 -1.66 -18.93 -6.19
C ARG A 16 -1.60 -19.81 -4.95
N GLU A 17 -0.66 -19.56 -4.06
CA GLU A 17 -0.44 -20.36 -2.86
C GLU A 17 -1.46 -20.08 -1.77
N ASN A 18 -1.88 -18.82 -1.60
CA ASN A 18 -2.65 -18.39 -0.44
C ASN A 18 -4.10 -18.03 -0.75
N HIS A 19 -4.38 -17.59 -1.97
CA HIS A 19 -5.66 -16.98 -2.37
C HIS A 19 -6.12 -17.41 -3.78
N PRO A 20 -6.12 -18.73 -4.11
CA PRO A 20 -6.40 -19.19 -5.46
C PRO A 20 -7.83 -18.86 -5.88
N LYS A 21 -7.96 -18.07 -6.95
CA LYS A 21 -9.25 -17.58 -7.49
C LYS A 21 -10.06 -16.72 -6.51
N GLU A 22 -9.47 -16.30 -5.40
CA GLU A 22 -10.16 -15.43 -4.45
C GLU A 22 -10.12 -13.97 -4.91
N CYS A 23 -11.04 -13.17 -4.36
CA CYS A 23 -11.15 -11.76 -4.69
C CYS A 23 -10.06 -10.93 -3.99
N GLY A 24 -9.44 -10.00 -4.72
CA GLY A 24 -8.43 -9.11 -4.16
C GLY A 24 -8.25 -7.78 -4.89
N ILE A 25 -7.54 -6.87 -4.23
CA ILE A 25 -7.23 -5.53 -4.72
C ILE A 25 -5.71 -5.34 -4.70
N ILE A 26 -5.16 -4.75 -5.76
CA ILE A 26 -3.74 -4.39 -5.85
C ILE A 26 -3.62 -2.88 -6.04
N TYR A 27 -3.21 -2.17 -4.99
CA TYR A 27 -2.99 -0.73 -5.03
C TYR A 27 -1.67 -0.37 -5.69
N CYS A 28 -1.75 0.48 -6.70
CA CYS A 28 -0.66 0.95 -7.52
C CYS A 28 -0.51 2.47 -7.42
N LEU A 29 0.71 2.99 -7.63
CA LEU A 29 0.99 4.42 -7.52
C LEU A 29 0.37 5.24 -8.65
N SER A 30 0.42 4.73 -9.89
CA SER A 30 0.01 5.47 -11.09
C SER A 30 -0.95 4.67 -11.96
N ARG A 31 -1.63 5.37 -12.88
CA ARG A 31 -2.53 4.78 -13.89
C ARG A 31 -1.81 3.73 -14.73
N MET A 32 -0.64 4.10 -15.23
CA MET A 32 0.24 3.23 -16.00
C MET A 32 0.69 2.00 -15.20
N ASP A 33 0.97 2.15 -13.90
CA ASP A 33 1.28 0.99 -13.05
C ASP A 33 0.07 0.05 -12.96
N CYS A 34 -1.16 0.57 -12.83
CA CYS A 34 -2.37 -0.27 -12.79
C CYS A 34 -2.53 -1.09 -14.07
N GLU A 35 -2.39 -0.45 -15.22
CA GLU A 35 -2.51 -1.09 -16.54
C GLU A 35 -1.46 -2.21 -16.70
N LYS A 36 -0.19 -1.90 -16.43
CA LYS A 36 0.95 -2.84 -16.55
C LYS A 36 0.84 -4.02 -15.59
N VAL A 37 0.48 -3.76 -14.33
CA VAL A 37 0.32 -4.83 -13.32
C VAL A 37 -0.84 -5.73 -13.71
N ALA A 38 -1.98 -5.16 -14.14
CA ALA A 38 -3.13 -5.95 -14.57
C ALA A 38 -2.83 -6.78 -15.82
N GLU A 39 -2.11 -6.21 -16.79
CA GLU A 39 -1.64 -6.93 -17.98
C GLU A 39 -0.76 -8.12 -17.61
N LYS A 40 0.25 -7.91 -16.76
CA LYS A 40 1.15 -8.99 -16.34
C LYS A 40 0.41 -10.12 -15.60
N LEU A 41 -0.55 -9.77 -14.74
CA LEU A 41 -1.34 -10.76 -14.03
C LEU A 41 -2.24 -11.57 -14.98
N ARG A 42 -2.76 -10.95 -16.06
CA ARG A 42 -3.48 -11.69 -17.11
C ARG A 42 -2.56 -12.62 -17.89
N GLU A 43 -1.32 -12.21 -18.18
CA GLU A 43 -0.31 -13.10 -18.79
C GLU A 43 -0.02 -14.31 -17.90
N TYR A 44 0.01 -14.13 -16.57
CA TYR A 44 0.09 -15.23 -15.62
C TYR A 44 -1.20 -16.04 -15.49
N GLY A 45 -2.30 -15.66 -16.16
CA GLY A 45 -3.56 -16.40 -16.18
C GLY A 45 -4.57 -16.00 -15.09
N HIS A 46 -4.37 -14.88 -14.41
CA HIS A 46 -5.36 -14.34 -13.47
C HIS A 46 -6.47 -13.55 -14.18
N GLN A 47 -7.66 -13.57 -13.59
CA GLN A 47 -8.76 -12.70 -13.99
C GLN A 47 -8.58 -11.31 -13.38
N ALA A 48 -7.70 -10.52 -14.00
CA ALA A 48 -7.28 -9.20 -13.51
C ALA A 48 -7.67 -8.06 -14.45
N SER A 49 -8.15 -6.95 -13.88
CA SER A 49 -8.42 -5.70 -14.60
C SER A 49 -7.83 -4.49 -13.87
N HIS A 50 -7.71 -3.36 -14.57
CA HIS A 50 -7.24 -2.10 -14.00
C HIS A 50 -8.43 -1.18 -13.65
N TYR A 51 -8.23 -0.30 -12.68
CA TYR A 51 -9.21 0.73 -12.31
C TYR A 51 -8.51 2.05 -11.93
N HIS A 52 -8.76 3.12 -12.67
CA HIS A 52 -8.27 4.45 -12.32
C HIS A 52 -9.12 5.59 -12.88
N GLY A 53 -8.93 6.81 -12.35
CA GLY A 53 -9.76 7.97 -12.67
C GLY A 53 -9.80 8.42 -14.13
N ASN A 54 -8.84 8.00 -14.96
CA ASN A 54 -8.83 8.31 -16.40
C ASN A 54 -9.57 7.32 -17.29
N MET A 55 -10.11 6.23 -16.75
CA MET A 55 -10.98 5.35 -17.52
C MET A 55 -12.32 6.04 -17.76
N GLU A 56 -12.96 5.72 -18.88
CA GLU A 56 -14.32 6.16 -19.13
C GLU A 56 -15.27 5.70 -18.01
N PRO A 57 -16.24 6.54 -17.59
CA PRO A 57 -17.18 6.17 -16.53
C PRO A 57 -17.92 4.86 -16.80
N SER A 58 -18.27 4.58 -18.07
CA SER A 58 -18.89 3.32 -18.50
C SER A 58 -18.00 2.12 -18.23
N ASP A 59 -16.70 2.23 -18.52
CA ASP A 59 -15.74 1.15 -18.35
C ASP A 59 -15.48 0.87 -16.88
N ARG A 60 -15.38 1.93 -16.05
CA ARG A 60 -15.28 1.80 -14.59
C ARG A 60 -16.48 1.06 -14.02
N ALA A 61 -17.70 1.43 -14.44
CA ALA A 61 -18.92 0.76 -14.00
C ALA A 61 -18.96 -0.70 -14.47
N ALA A 62 -18.53 -1.00 -15.69
CA ALA A 62 -18.47 -2.35 -16.22
C ALA A 62 -17.47 -3.23 -15.43
N VAL A 63 -16.25 -2.73 -15.17
CA VAL A 63 -15.24 -3.43 -14.37
C VAL A 63 -15.72 -3.68 -12.95
N GLN A 64 -16.31 -2.67 -12.29
CA GLN A 64 -16.85 -2.81 -10.94
C GLN A 64 -17.98 -3.86 -10.90
N ARG A 65 -18.87 -3.88 -11.90
CA ARG A 65 -19.94 -4.88 -12.00
C ARG A 65 -19.39 -6.29 -12.18
N LEU A 66 -18.43 -6.48 -13.08
CA LEU A 66 -17.81 -7.78 -13.33
C LEU A 66 -17.05 -8.29 -12.10
N TRP A 67 -16.40 -7.40 -11.36
CA TRP A 67 -15.72 -7.74 -10.10
C TRP A 67 -16.69 -8.13 -8.99
N SER A 68 -17.81 -7.42 -8.87
CA SER A 68 -18.88 -7.80 -7.92
C SER A 68 -19.55 -9.14 -8.26
N MET A 69 -19.48 -9.59 -9.51
CA MET A 69 -20.02 -10.87 -9.99
C MET A 69 -18.97 -12.00 -10.05
N ASP A 70 -17.77 -11.77 -9.49
CA ASP A 70 -16.64 -12.72 -9.50
C ASP A 70 -16.26 -13.21 -10.91
N LYS A 71 -16.45 -12.35 -11.92
CA LYS A 71 -15.94 -12.53 -13.30
C LYS A 71 -14.56 -11.93 -13.50
N ILE A 72 -14.21 -10.98 -12.64
CA ILE A 72 -12.88 -10.43 -12.45
C ILE A 72 -12.62 -10.60 -10.96
N ASN A 73 -11.48 -11.18 -10.59
CA ASN A 73 -11.21 -11.47 -9.18
C ASN A 73 -10.17 -10.49 -8.63
N ILE A 74 -9.35 -9.89 -9.50
CA ILE A 74 -8.29 -8.96 -9.10
C ILE A 74 -8.49 -7.60 -9.76
N ILE A 75 -8.49 -6.55 -8.94
CA ILE A 75 -8.50 -5.16 -9.42
C ILE A 75 -7.18 -4.49 -9.08
N CYS A 76 -6.44 -4.09 -10.11
CA CYS A 76 -5.23 -3.26 -9.98
C CYS A 76 -5.63 -1.79 -10.08
N ALA A 77 -5.52 -1.03 -9.00
CA ALA A 77 -6.11 0.29 -8.94
C ALA A 77 -5.23 1.36 -8.29
N THR A 78 -5.48 2.61 -8.66
CA THR A 78 -5.07 3.74 -7.83
C THR A 78 -6.05 3.95 -6.69
N VAL A 79 -5.77 4.93 -5.83
CA VAL A 79 -6.68 5.37 -4.73
C VAL A 79 -8.09 5.77 -5.21
N ALA A 80 -8.30 5.96 -6.52
CA ALA A 80 -9.61 6.19 -7.11
C ALA A 80 -10.58 5.01 -6.87
N PHE A 81 -10.07 3.79 -6.69
CA PHE A 81 -10.87 2.62 -6.34
C PHE A 81 -11.09 2.59 -4.81
N GLY A 82 -11.89 3.54 -4.32
CA GLY A 82 -12.07 3.74 -2.88
C GLY A 82 -13.49 4.07 -2.42
N MET A 83 -14.20 4.91 -3.17
CA MET A 83 -15.57 5.31 -2.83
C MET A 83 -16.57 4.30 -3.41
N GLY A 84 -17.50 3.81 -2.59
CA GLY A 84 -18.60 2.94 -3.05
C GLY A 84 -18.30 1.45 -3.21
N ILE A 85 -17.10 0.99 -2.83
CA ILE A 85 -16.78 -0.44 -2.80
C ILE A 85 -17.23 -1.05 -1.48
N ASN A 86 -18.15 -2.00 -1.57
CA ASN A 86 -18.62 -2.78 -0.43
C ASN A 86 -18.76 -4.28 -0.76
N LYS A 87 -17.70 -4.85 -1.34
CA LYS A 87 -17.60 -6.31 -1.49
C LYS A 87 -17.07 -6.89 -0.16
N PRO A 88 -17.85 -7.71 0.55
CA PRO A 88 -17.48 -8.16 1.90
C PRO A 88 -16.33 -9.18 1.88
N ASP A 89 -16.21 -9.90 0.77
CA ASP A 89 -15.39 -11.10 0.61
C ASP A 89 -14.04 -10.85 -0.09
N VAL A 90 -13.45 -9.66 0.09
CA VAL A 90 -12.09 -9.37 -0.38
C VAL A 90 -11.07 -10.10 0.51
N ARG A 91 -10.32 -11.04 -0.06
CA ARG A 91 -9.38 -11.92 0.66
C ARG A 91 -7.97 -11.39 0.75
N PHE A 92 -7.57 -10.53 -0.17
CA PHE A 92 -6.28 -9.87 -0.08
C PHE A 92 -6.30 -8.44 -0.59
N VAL A 93 -5.47 -7.60 0.04
CA VAL A 93 -5.09 -6.28 -0.44
C VAL A 93 -3.57 -6.25 -0.54
N ILE A 94 -3.06 -5.97 -1.74
CA ILE A 94 -1.63 -5.86 -2.00
C ILE A 94 -1.30 -4.43 -2.38
N HIS A 95 -0.33 -3.82 -1.71
CA HIS A 95 0.25 -2.56 -2.14
C HIS A 95 1.48 -2.85 -2.98
N HIS A 96 1.31 -2.73 -4.31
CA HIS A 96 2.43 -2.82 -5.24
C HIS A 96 3.39 -1.62 -5.07
N SER A 97 2.89 -0.47 -4.63
CA SER A 97 3.69 0.73 -4.38
C SER A 97 3.46 1.28 -2.97
N LEU A 98 4.45 2.01 -2.45
CA LEU A 98 4.38 2.67 -1.14
C LEU A 98 3.15 3.60 -1.01
N PRO A 99 2.28 3.40 0.00
CA PRO A 99 1.20 4.32 0.34
C PRO A 99 1.73 5.71 0.73
N LYS A 100 0.88 6.73 0.61
CA LYS A 100 1.26 8.12 0.93
C LYS A 100 1.31 8.41 2.44
N SER A 101 0.62 7.60 3.24
CA SER A 101 0.56 7.73 4.69
C SER A 101 0.06 6.45 5.36
N ILE A 102 0.21 6.35 6.67
CA ILE A 102 -0.30 5.22 7.48
C ILE A 102 -1.84 5.20 7.47
N GLU A 103 -2.50 6.36 7.48
CA GLU A 103 -3.96 6.44 7.43
C GLU A 103 -4.52 5.94 6.10
N GLY A 104 -3.89 6.33 4.98
CA GLY A 104 -4.25 5.83 3.66
C GLY A 104 -4.06 4.31 3.59
N TYR A 105 -2.92 3.82 4.05
CA TYR A 105 -2.65 2.38 4.11
C TYR A 105 -3.69 1.63 4.94
N HIS A 106 -4.02 2.13 6.14
CA HIS A 106 -5.02 1.54 7.03
C HIS A 106 -6.41 1.48 6.37
N GLN A 107 -6.85 2.58 5.75
CA GLN A 107 -8.14 2.64 5.05
C GLN A 107 -8.21 1.66 3.85
N GLU A 108 -7.12 1.57 3.09
CA GLU A 108 -6.99 0.69 1.93
C GLU A 108 -6.98 -0.79 2.34
N CYS A 109 -6.20 -1.15 3.37
CA CYS A 109 -6.19 -2.48 3.95
C CYS A 109 -7.52 -2.89 4.57
N GLY A 110 -8.26 -1.94 5.17
CA GLY A 110 -9.60 -2.16 5.76
C GLY A 110 -10.70 -2.53 4.75
N ARG A 111 -10.37 -2.71 3.47
CA ARG A 111 -11.26 -3.29 2.47
C ARG A 111 -11.27 -4.82 2.49
N ALA A 112 -10.21 -5.44 3.01
CA ALA A 112 -10.10 -6.88 3.12
C ALA A 112 -10.93 -7.42 4.30
N GLY A 113 -11.54 -8.59 4.17
CA GLY A 113 -12.11 -9.33 5.30
C GLY A 113 -13.32 -8.68 5.99
N ARG A 114 -14.16 -7.94 5.26
CA ARG A 114 -15.34 -7.27 5.84
C ARG A 114 -16.45 -8.23 6.28
N ASP A 115 -16.40 -9.47 5.81
CA ASP A 115 -17.18 -10.61 6.28
C ASP A 115 -16.64 -11.22 7.60
N GLY A 116 -15.57 -10.66 8.17
CA GLY A 116 -14.92 -11.18 9.38
C GLY A 116 -14.04 -12.41 9.14
N GLN A 117 -13.96 -12.90 7.89
CA GLN A 117 -13.09 -14.02 7.54
C GLN A 117 -11.64 -13.55 7.37
N ARG A 118 -10.72 -14.50 7.49
CA ARG A 118 -9.29 -14.21 7.38
C ARG A 118 -8.95 -13.62 6.01
N SER A 119 -8.12 -12.58 6.03
CA SER A 119 -7.61 -11.91 4.84
C SER A 119 -6.15 -11.53 5.02
N SER A 120 -5.49 -11.17 3.92
CA SER A 120 -4.07 -10.80 3.89
C SER A 120 -3.87 -9.38 3.38
N CYS A 121 -3.04 -8.61 4.08
CA CYS A 121 -2.59 -7.30 3.64
C CYS A 121 -1.07 -7.35 3.43
N VAL A 122 -0.61 -7.15 2.20
CA VAL A 122 0.81 -7.26 1.83
C VAL A 122 1.31 -5.98 1.19
N LEU A 123 2.36 -5.39 1.74
CA LEU A 123 3.00 -4.20 1.17
C LEU A 123 4.38 -4.56 0.62
N TYR A 124 4.60 -4.25 -0.66
CA TYR A 124 5.89 -4.33 -1.33
C TYR A 124 6.60 -2.98 -1.27
N TYR A 125 7.78 -2.95 -0.64
CA TYR A 125 8.53 -1.73 -0.35
C TYR A 125 9.92 -1.73 -0.99
N ASN A 126 10.25 -0.61 -1.63
CA ASN A 126 11.60 -0.25 -2.03
C ASN A 126 11.74 1.27 -1.88
N TYR A 127 12.90 1.74 -1.42
CA TYR A 127 13.16 3.18 -1.22
C TYR A 127 12.98 4.01 -2.50
N SER A 128 13.15 3.42 -3.69
CA SER A 128 12.84 4.10 -4.96
C SER A 128 11.37 4.50 -5.10
N ASP A 129 10.43 3.78 -4.48
CA ASP A 129 9.02 4.19 -4.44
C ASP A 129 8.83 5.45 -3.57
N TYR A 130 9.57 5.61 -2.47
CA TYR A 130 9.55 6.86 -1.68
C TYR A 130 9.89 8.07 -2.55
N ILE A 131 10.94 7.96 -3.38
CA ILE A 131 11.36 9.05 -4.28
C ILE A 131 10.24 9.39 -5.27
N ARG A 132 9.60 8.38 -5.88
CA ARG A 132 8.50 8.56 -6.83
C ARG A 132 7.28 9.22 -6.17
N VAL A 133 6.89 8.75 -4.98
CA VAL A 133 5.75 9.30 -4.23
C VAL A 133 6.02 10.74 -3.79
N LYS A 134 7.22 11.02 -3.27
CA LYS A 134 7.65 12.37 -2.85
C LYS A 134 7.61 13.36 -4.02
N HIS A 135 8.06 12.93 -5.19
CA HIS A 135 8.02 13.75 -6.40
C HIS A 135 6.57 14.07 -6.80
N MET A 136 5.69 13.07 -6.81
CA MET A 136 4.26 13.24 -7.10
C MET A 136 3.57 14.20 -6.13
N ILE A 137 3.85 14.09 -4.82
CA ILE A 137 3.30 15.00 -3.80
C ILE A 137 3.77 16.44 -4.06
N THR A 138 5.07 16.63 -4.34
CA THR A 138 5.65 17.96 -4.56
C THR A 138 5.09 18.62 -5.83
N GLN A 139 4.91 17.86 -6.91
CA GLN A 139 4.31 18.36 -8.16
C GLN A 139 2.83 18.72 -7.99
N GLY A 140 2.05 17.87 -7.33
CA GLY A 140 0.63 18.14 -7.06
C GLY A 140 0.43 19.43 -6.26
N SER A 141 1.26 19.68 -5.25
CA SER A 141 1.24 20.95 -4.51
C SER A 141 1.64 22.15 -5.38
N ALA A 142 2.63 22.01 -6.26
CA ALA A 142 3.05 23.11 -7.15
C ALA A 142 2.00 23.48 -8.22
N GLU A 143 1.17 22.52 -8.64
CA GLU A 143 0.04 22.77 -9.54
C GLU A 143 -1.10 23.50 -8.81
N GLN A 144 -1.39 23.11 -7.56
CA GLN A 144 -2.40 23.78 -6.73
C GLN A 144 -2.03 25.23 -6.36
N VAL A 145 -0.74 25.51 -6.09
CA VAL A 145 -0.23 26.86 -5.82
C VAL A 145 -0.40 27.78 -7.03
N ARG A 146 -0.21 27.27 -8.26
CA ARG A 146 -0.46 28.05 -9.48
C ARG A 146 -1.93 28.44 -9.67
N SER A 147 -2.85 27.68 -9.06
CA SER A 147 -4.29 27.95 -9.08
C SER A 147 -4.81 28.72 -7.86
N SER A 148 -4.02 28.95 -6.82
CA SER A 148 -4.50 29.61 -5.58
C SER A 148 -3.40 30.29 -4.76
N SER A 149 -3.61 31.57 -4.43
CA SER A 149 -2.70 32.43 -3.67
C SER A 149 -2.93 32.33 -2.15
N SER A 150 -2.41 31.28 -1.49
CA SER A 150 -2.52 31.17 -0.03
C SER A 150 -1.31 30.52 0.66
N SER A 151 -0.99 31.03 1.85
CA SER A 151 0.08 30.58 2.76
C SER A 151 -0.13 29.18 3.36
N SER A 152 -1.32 28.59 3.21
CA SER A 152 -1.69 27.25 3.68
C SER A 152 -0.99 26.09 2.95
N HIS A 153 -0.46 26.35 1.74
CA HIS A 153 0.14 25.30 0.89
C HIS A 153 1.47 24.74 1.42
N GLY A 154 2.29 25.59 2.04
CA GLY A 154 3.57 25.17 2.60
C GLY A 154 3.41 24.17 3.75
N GLN A 155 2.41 24.40 4.60
CA GLN A 155 2.10 23.53 5.75
C GLN A 155 1.56 22.18 5.27
N ALA A 156 0.65 22.15 4.30
CA ALA A 156 0.11 20.90 3.75
C ALA A 156 1.20 20.03 3.11
N LEU A 157 2.12 20.63 2.34
CA LEU A 157 3.23 19.91 1.74
C LEU A 157 4.19 19.34 2.79
N ALA A 158 4.45 20.09 3.87
CA ALA A 158 5.27 19.61 4.98
C ALA A 158 4.63 18.39 5.66
N THR A 159 3.33 18.47 6.00
CA THR A 159 2.57 17.35 6.57
C THR A 159 2.57 16.12 5.65
N HIS A 160 2.37 16.29 4.34
CA HIS A 160 2.43 15.16 3.42
C HIS A 160 3.81 14.49 3.35
N LYS A 161 4.89 15.27 3.45
CA LYS A 161 6.26 14.72 3.49
C LYS A 161 6.52 13.97 4.80
N GLU A 162 6.06 14.51 5.91
CA GLU A 162 6.15 13.86 7.22
C GLU A 162 5.37 12.54 7.25
N ASN A 163 4.12 12.54 6.78
CA ASN A 163 3.30 11.33 6.66
C ASN A 163 3.97 10.25 5.80
N LEU A 164 4.62 10.65 4.70
CA LEU A 164 5.35 9.73 3.84
C LEU A 164 6.59 9.16 4.54
N LEU A 165 7.31 9.97 5.34
CA LEU A 165 8.43 9.50 6.15
C LEU A 165 7.96 8.52 7.23
N CYS A 166 6.83 8.78 7.90
CA CYS A 166 6.23 7.82 8.83
C CYS A 166 5.90 6.49 8.14
N MET A 167 5.42 6.53 6.89
CA MET A 167 5.17 5.31 6.12
C MET A 167 6.47 4.56 5.75
N VAL A 168 7.57 5.27 5.48
CA VAL A 168 8.90 4.65 5.32
C VAL A 168 9.35 3.97 6.60
N SER A 169 9.28 4.67 7.74
CA SER A 169 9.61 4.10 9.05
C SER A 169 8.78 2.85 9.37
N TYR A 170 7.48 2.86 9.03
CA TYR A 170 6.63 1.68 9.15
C TYR A 170 7.15 0.51 8.30
N CYS A 171 7.58 0.76 7.06
CA CYS A 171 8.06 -0.30 6.17
C CYS A 171 9.43 -0.86 6.57
N GLU A 172 10.33 0.00 7.06
CA GLU A 172 11.69 -0.36 7.45
C GLU A 172 11.76 -1.02 8.84
N ASN A 173 10.75 -0.82 9.68
CA ASN A 173 10.67 -1.50 10.97
C ASN A 173 10.41 -3.01 10.78
N ASP A 174 11.34 -3.84 11.21
CA ASP A 174 11.28 -5.30 11.15
C ASP A 174 11.18 -5.98 12.54
N VAL A 175 11.00 -5.16 13.60
CA VAL A 175 10.99 -5.59 15.01
C VAL A 175 9.59 -5.50 15.61
N ASP A 176 8.96 -4.33 15.55
CA ASP A 176 7.73 -4.04 16.28
C ASP A 176 6.50 -4.64 15.61
N CYS A 177 5.47 -4.93 16.41
CA CYS A 177 4.20 -5.43 15.90
C CYS A 177 3.57 -4.43 14.90
N ARG A 178 3.17 -4.90 13.72
CA ARG A 178 2.50 -4.06 12.70
C ARG A 178 1.22 -3.40 13.20
N ARG A 179 0.49 -4.04 14.12
CA ARG A 179 -0.71 -3.45 14.72
C ARG A 179 -0.37 -2.37 15.73
N LEU A 180 0.64 -2.60 16.57
CA LEU A 180 1.14 -1.56 17.47
C LEU A 180 1.51 -0.31 16.67
N LEU A 181 2.34 -0.46 15.64
CA LEU A 181 2.80 0.66 14.81
C LEU A 181 1.66 1.44 14.14
N GLN A 182 0.60 0.76 13.70
CA GLN A 182 -0.57 1.44 13.14
C GLN A 182 -1.40 2.14 14.22
N LEU A 183 -1.67 1.48 15.34
CA LEU A 183 -2.56 2.00 16.39
C LEU A 183 -1.94 3.18 17.14
N ILE A 184 -0.63 3.17 17.42
CA ILE A 184 0.05 4.32 18.03
C ILE A 184 -0.01 5.56 17.13
N HIS A 185 -0.03 5.37 15.81
CA HIS A 185 -0.17 6.48 14.85
C HIS A 185 -1.53 7.17 14.98
N PHE A 186 -2.57 6.44 15.38
CA PHE A 186 -3.90 6.97 15.68
C PHE A 186 -4.08 7.43 17.14
N GLY A 187 -3.01 7.43 17.95
CA GLY A 187 -3.08 7.76 19.37
C GLY A 187 -3.70 6.65 20.22
N GLU A 188 -3.84 5.44 19.69
CA GLU A 188 -4.35 4.28 20.41
C GLU A 188 -3.19 3.47 21.03
N THR A 189 -3.49 2.75 22.11
CA THR A 189 -2.55 1.83 22.75
C THR A 189 -2.89 0.39 22.40
N PHE A 190 -1.88 -0.45 22.21
CA PHE A 190 -2.07 -1.86 21.85
C PHE A 190 -0.97 -2.72 22.47
N ASP A 191 -1.33 -3.82 23.13
CA ASP A 191 -0.37 -4.82 23.58
C ASP A 191 -0.03 -5.79 22.43
N PRO A 192 1.23 -5.86 21.95
CA PRO A 192 1.67 -6.83 20.96
C PRO A 192 1.33 -8.28 21.27
N SER A 193 1.15 -8.67 22.54
CA SER A 193 0.75 -10.02 22.94
C SER A 193 -0.61 -10.43 22.32
N HIS A 194 -1.52 -9.46 22.12
CA HIS A 194 -2.84 -9.68 21.52
C HIS A 194 -2.81 -9.80 19.99
N CYS A 195 -1.66 -9.54 19.34
CA CYS A 195 -1.50 -9.73 17.89
C CYS A 195 -1.72 -11.19 17.45
N SER A 196 -1.46 -12.16 18.35
CA SER A 196 -1.63 -13.60 18.07
C SER A 196 -0.87 -14.06 16.81
N LYS A 197 0.35 -13.53 16.59
CA LYS A 197 1.24 -13.87 15.46
C LYS A 197 0.61 -13.72 14.07
N THR A 198 -0.25 -12.73 13.88
CA THR A 198 -0.92 -12.50 12.59
C THR A 198 -0.24 -11.44 11.70
N CYS A 199 0.79 -10.75 12.18
CA CYS A 199 1.67 -9.92 11.34
C CYS A 199 3.05 -10.57 11.13
N ASP A 200 3.77 -10.14 10.10
CA ASP A 200 5.11 -10.64 9.74
C ASP A 200 6.13 -10.50 10.88
N ASN A 201 6.25 -9.32 11.49
CA ASN A 201 7.23 -9.08 12.57
C ASN A 201 6.99 -10.02 13.78
N CYS A 202 5.74 -10.16 14.24
CA CYS A 202 5.40 -11.09 15.33
C CYS A 202 5.58 -12.57 14.95
N LYS A 203 5.55 -12.92 13.65
CA LYS A 203 5.81 -14.29 13.19
C LYS A 203 7.29 -14.63 13.17
N LYS A 204 8.17 -13.67 12.85
CA LYS A 204 9.62 -13.94 12.74
C LYS A 204 10.25 -14.30 14.09
N GLY A 205 9.74 -13.75 15.20
CA GLY A 205 10.25 -14.04 16.55
C GLY A 205 11.73 -13.70 16.73
N LEU A 206 12.22 -12.68 16.01
CA LEU A 206 13.62 -12.29 16.02
C LEU A 206 14.02 -11.73 17.40
N ARG A 207 15.27 -11.98 17.78
CA ARG A 207 15.95 -11.23 18.83
C ARG A 207 16.68 -10.06 18.18
N TRP A 208 16.53 -8.88 18.74
CA TRP A 208 17.21 -7.68 18.29
C TRP A 208 18.21 -7.22 19.34
N ILE A 209 19.19 -6.44 18.89
CA ILE A 209 20.16 -5.76 19.74
C ILE A 209 20.16 -4.28 19.38
N GLU A 210 20.40 -3.43 20.35
CA GLU A 210 20.64 -2.02 20.11
C GLU A 210 22.07 -1.83 19.60
N LYS A 211 22.23 -1.06 18.53
CA LYS A 211 23.53 -0.77 17.92
C LYS A 211 23.70 0.73 17.77
N ASP A 212 24.75 1.26 18.37
CA ASP A 212 25.17 2.63 18.12
C ASP A 212 25.73 2.75 16.68
N VAL A 213 25.09 3.62 15.89
CA VAL A 213 25.46 3.92 14.50
C VAL A 213 25.98 5.35 14.32
N THR A 214 26.28 6.07 15.41
CA THR A 214 26.74 7.48 15.39
C THR A 214 27.94 7.69 14.48
N ASN A 215 28.95 6.82 14.55
CA ASN A 215 30.16 6.95 13.73
C ASN A 215 29.87 6.68 12.24
N ILE A 216 28.96 5.76 11.93
CA ILE A 216 28.53 5.49 10.55
C ILE A 216 27.82 6.74 10.00
N ALA A 217 26.94 7.34 10.80
CA ALA A 217 26.24 8.56 10.40
C ALA A 217 27.21 9.73 10.14
N LYS A 218 28.20 9.95 11.02
CA LYS A 218 29.24 10.98 10.83
C LYS A 218 30.00 10.83 9.51
N GLN A 219 30.42 9.61 9.19
CA GLN A 219 31.11 9.31 7.93
C GLN A 219 30.26 9.63 6.69
N LEU A 220 28.94 9.41 6.74
CA LEU A 220 28.04 9.70 5.62
C LEU A 220 27.82 11.20 5.40
N VAL A 221 27.83 12.00 6.47
CA VAL A 221 27.67 13.48 6.38
C VAL A 221 28.99 14.22 6.19
N GLY A 222 30.12 13.49 6.18
CA GLY A 222 31.45 14.07 6.00
C GLY A 222 31.94 14.87 7.22
N ALA A 223 31.50 14.51 8.42
CA ALA A 223 31.92 15.11 9.70
C ALA A 223 33.00 14.29 10.40
#